data_AF-A0AAW9D220-F1
#
_entry.id   AF-A0AAW9D220-F1
#
_cell.length_a   1.000
_cell.length_b   1.000
_cell.length_c   1.000
_cell.angle_alpha   90.00
_cell.angle_beta   90.00
_cell.angle_gamma   90.00
#
_symmetry.space_group_name_H-M   'P 1'
#
loop_
_entity.id
_entity.type
_entity.pdbx_description
1 polymer ?
#
loop_
_entity_poly.entity_id
_entity_poly.type
_entity_poly.pdbx_seq_one_letter_code
_entity_poly.pdbx_strand_id
1 'polypeptide(L)' 'MDLIRLQNSDLVLSLALSLGGALLLAMRFRPKSWLGIAVEALAANLAAIAAVIAFELLLS' A
#
# COMPACT_ATOMS: atom_id res chain seq x y z
N MET A 1 -8.76 -8.58 -24.40
CA MET A 1 -8.09 -7.61 -23.50
C MET A 1 -8.93 -7.58 -22.25
N ASP A 2 -8.74 -8.54 -21.37
CA ASP A 2 -9.51 -8.62 -20.12
C ASP A 2 -8.97 -7.54 -19.19
N LEU A 3 -9.66 -6.40 -19.17
CA LEU A 3 -9.38 -5.33 -18.22
C LEU A 3 -9.52 -5.92 -16.81
N ILE A 4 -8.43 -5.83 -16.05
CA ILE A 4 -8.33 -6.10 -14.61
C ILE A 4 -9.67 -5.76 -13.94
N ARG A 5 -10.45 -6.78 -13.59
CA ARG A 5 -11.73 -6.64 -12.85
C ARG A 5 -11.38 -6.34 -11.40
N LEU A 6 -11.01 -5.10 -11.14
CA LEU A 6 -10.72 -4.63 -9.79
C LEU A 6 -12.02 -4.69 -8.99
N GLN A 7 -12.17 -5.69 -8.12
CA GLN A 7 -13.35 -5.78 -7.28
C GLN A 7 -13.23 -4.77 -6.15
N ASN A 8 -14.37 -4.32 -5.62
CA ASN A 8 -14.37 -3.38 -4.49
C ASN A 8 -13.56 -3.91 -3.30
N SER A 9 -13.52 -5.23 -3.09
CA SER A 9 -12.69 -5.87 -2.06
C SER A 9 -11.19 -5.67 -2.29
N ASP A 10 -10.72 -5.77 -3.54
CA ASP A 10 -9.30 -5.59 -3.89
C ASP A 10 -8.86 -4.14 -3.71
N LEU A 11 -9.76 -3.21 -4.04
CA LEU A 11 -9.60 -1.78 -3.76
C LEU A 11 -9.50 -1.52 -2.27
N VAL A 12 -10.43 -2.05 -1.48
CA VAL A 12 -10.46 -1.85 -0.02
C VAL A 12 -9.21 -2.45 0.63
N LEU A 13 -8.78 -3.64 0.21
CA LEU A 13 -7.56 -4.28 0.72
C LEU A 13 -6.31 -3.44 0.40
N SER A 14 -6.16 -3.00 -0.85
CA SER A 14 -5.01 -2.18 -1.26
C SER A 14 -5.00 -0.83 -0.52
N LEU A 15 -6.16 -0.22 -0.33
CA LEU A 15 -6.29 1.04 0.41
C LEU A 15 -5.95 0.85 1.90
N ALA A 16 -6.41 -0.23 2.52
CA ALA A 16 -6.14 -0.56 3.91
C ALA A 16 -4.65 -0.87 4.15
N LEU A 17 -4.01 -1.62 3.25
CA LEU A 17 -2.56 -1.90 3.30
C LEU A 17 -1.73 -0.63 3.09
N SER A 18 -2.13 0.22 2.14
CA SER A 18 -1.48 1.49 1.85
C SER A 18 -1.54 2.45 3.05
N LEU A 19 -2.75 2.70 3.58
CA LEU A 19 -2.96 3.54 4.76
C LEU A 19 -2.31 2.95 6.01
N GLY A 20 -2.48 1.65 6.25
CA GLY A 20 -1.87 0.94 7.37
C GLY A 20 -0.35 1.02 7.34
N GLY A 21 0.26 0.77 6.18
CA GLY A 21 1.71 0.91 6.00
C GLY A 21 2.21 2.34 6.26
N ALA A 22 1.49 3.35 5.75
CA ALA A 22 1.84 4.74 5.97
C ALA A 22 1.73 5.14 7.46
N LEU A 23 0.69 4.68 8.15
CA LEU A 23 0.52 4.91 9.60
C LEU A 23 1.58 4.20 10.43
N LEU A 24 1.94 2.96 10.08
CA LEU A 24 3.01 2.22 10.74
C LEU A 24 4.37 2.92 10.57
N LEU A 25 4.67 3.40 9.36
CA LEU A 25 5.88 4.19 9.09
C LEU A 25 5.85 5.51 9.86
N ALA A 26 4.73 6.24 9.86
CA ALA A 26 4.60 7.49 10.59
C ALA A 26 4.75 7.29 12.11
N MET A 27 4.23 6.19 12.65
CA MET A 27 4.48 5.81 14.05
C MET A 27 5.95 5.45 14.30
N ARG A 28 6.61 4.76 13.36
CA ARG A 28 7.99 4.29 13.49
C ARG A 28 9.03 5.39 13.34
N PHE A 29 8.80 6.34 12.44
CA PHE A 29 9.76 7.35 12.02
C PHE A 29 9.41 8.76 12.47
N ARG A 30 8.17 9.00 12.93
CA ARG A 30 7.71 10.28 13.50
C ARG A 30 8.09 11.48 12.60
N PRO A 31 7.75 11.45 11.30
CA PRO A 31 8.17 12.49 10.37
C PRO A 31 7.66 13.85 10.86
N LYS A 32 8.58 14.82 10.97
CA LYS A 32 8.26 16.20 11.40
C LYS A 32 8.02 17.15 10.22
N SER A 33 8.19 16.67 8.99
CA SER A 33 8.07 17.46 7.78
C SER A 33 7.09 16.82 6.81
N TRP A 34 6.40 17.67 6.05
CA TRP A 34 5.47 17.25 5.00
C TRP A 34 6.15 16.37 3.94
N LEU A 35 7.43 16.62 3.64
CA LEU A 35 8.20 15.82 2.69
C LEU A 35 8.50 14.41 3.24
N GLY A 36 8.77 14.29 4.53
CA GLY A 36 8.94 12.98 5.19
C GLY A 36 7.65 12.15 5.15
N ILE A 37 6.52 12.79 5.45
CA ILE A 37 5.19 12.14 5.35
C ILE A 37 4.93 11.66 3.92
N ALA A 38 5.24 12.48 2.90
CA ALA A 38 5.04 12.11 1.51
C ALA A 38 5.91 10.92 1.07
N VAL A 39 7.18 10.87 1.51
CA VAL A 39 8.10 9.75 1.22
C VAL A 39 7.63 8.47 1.89
N GLU A 40 7.21 8.53 3.15
CA GLU A 40 6.68 7.36 3.86
C GLU A 40 5.39 6.85 3.23
N ALA A 41 4.49 7.74 2.82
CA ALA A 41 3.27 7.37 2.11
C ALA A 41 3.59 6.72 0.75
N LEU A 42 4.57 7.23 0.01
CA LEU A 42 4.99 6.65 -1.27
C LEU A 42 5.58 5.24 -1.08
N ALA A 43 6.44 5.07 -0.08
CA ALA A 43 7.04 3.78 0.26
C ALA A 43 5.98 2.76 0.69
N ALA A 44 5.02 3.16 1.54
CA ALA A 44 3.91 2.31 1.95
C ALA A 44 3.04 1.87 0.78
N ASN A 45 2.73 2.78 -0.16
CA ASN A 45 1.94 2.44 -1.34
C ASN A 45 2.66 1.42 -2.23
N LEU A 46 3.96 1.63 -2.50
CA LEU A 46 4.76 0.68 -3.26
C LEU A 46 4.80 -0.70 -2.59
N ALA A 47 4.97 -0.73 -1.26
CA ALA A 47 4.97 -1.98 -0.50
C ALA A 47 3.60 -2.69 -0.53
N ALA A 48 2.49 -1.94 -0.44
CA ALA A 48 1.15 -2.50 -0.53
C ALA A 48 0.89 -3.17 -1.90
N ILE A 49 1.26 -2.49 -2.99
CA ILE A 49 1.17 -3.05 -4.35
C ILE A 49 2.02 -4.32 -4.46
N ALA A 50 3.27 -4.27 -4.00
CA ALA A 50 4.17 -5.42 -4.03
C ALA A 50 3.62 -6.61 -3.23
N ALA A 51 3.01 -6.36 -2.07
CA ALA A 51 2.41 -7.39 -1.23
C ALA A 51 1.21 -8.05 -1.93
N VAL A 52 0.34 -7.28 -2.56
CA VAL A 52 -0.80 -7.81 -3.34
C VAL A 52 -0.28 -8.67 -4.49
N ILE A 53 0.69 -8.18 -5.27
CA ILE A 53 1.27 -8.95 -6.38
C ILE A 53 1.91 -10.25 -5.86
N ALA A 54 2.70 -10.18 -4.79
CA ALA A 54 3.35 -11.35 -4.22
C ALA A 54 2.33 -12.40 -3.71
N PHE A 55 1.23 -11.94 -3.12
CA PHE A 55 0.15 -12.80 -2.65
C PHE A 55 -0.61 -13.46 -3.81
N GLU A 56 -0.93 -12.69 -4.84
CA GLU A 56 -1.53 -13.21 -6.08
C GLU A 56 -0.63 -14.27 -6.73
N LEU A 57 0.68 -14.02 -6.82
CA LEU A 57 1.64 -14.99 -7.34
C LEU A 57 1.79 -16.25 -6.49
N LEU A 58 1.55 -16.16 -5.17
CA LEU A 58 1.61 -17.31 -4.26
C LEU A 58 0.38 -18.21 -4.38
N LEU A 59 -0.79 -17.62 -4.68
CA LEU A 59 -2.06 -18.34 -4.79
C LEU A 59 -2.36 -18.84 -6.21
N SER A 60 -1.62 -18.36 -7.22
CA SER A 60 -1.67 -18.82 -8.61
C SER A 60 -0.84 -20.08 -8.84
#